data_AF-A0A8I2K6R9-F1
#
_entry.id   AF-A0A8I2K6R9-F1
#
_cell.length_a   1.000
_cell.length_b   1.000
_cell.length_c   1.000
_cell.angle_alpha   90.00
_cell.angle_beta   90.00
_cell.angle_gamma   90.00
#
_symmetry.space_group_name_H-M   'P 1'
#
loop_
_entity.id
_entity.type
_entity.pdbx_description
1 polymer ?
#
loop_
_entity_poly.entity_id
_entity_poly.type
_entity_poly.pdbx_seq_one_letter_code
_entity_poly.pdbx_strand_id
1 'polypeptide(L)'
;QLIEQERENKPIVVIGTTKAGLFRWQGGKWTRLTTENGLLSNSVKGIAVWKEKCYVATENGISVLKNDGTMDNRLNRLLDFPSRKIKGICVEYNDKYPGFHLKDSRLWIYGLQWLGYLYLDESNNNEMVLFQPGISFSKEGEAYNLLPDYRGGLYIGNLYDVYYFNYKTRTLESLHMINGLISEAAYSMFIDFEKNVWISCGRGLSKISSRMFSNFQMIHGLLEDEVTAVLEIDPGKFVLGHNRGLTFWDGNKFLEMPFFGEDGAELPFTRVLDLKADSK
;
A
#
# COMPACT_ATOMS: atom_id res chain seq x y z
N GLN A 1 -20.61 -26.33 28.32
CA GLN A 1 -20.59 -26.35 26.84
C GLN A 1 -20.82 -24.93 26.28
N LEU A 2 -19.95 -24.00 26.65
CA LEU A 2 -19.60 -22.85 25.83
C LEU A 2 -18.14 -23.14 25.48
N ILE A 3 -18.02 -23.80 24.34
CA ILE A 3 -16.90 -24.61 23.88
C ILE A 3 -15.84 -23.67 23.32
N GLU A 4 -14.63 -23.72 23.88
CA GLU A 4 -13.35 -23.82 23.16
C GLU A 4 -13.29 -23.15 21.76
N GLN A 5 -13.65 -21.87 21.65
CA GLN A 5 -13.50 -21.08 20.42
C GLN A 5 -12.62 -19.84 20.57
N GLU A 6 -11.99 -19.62 21.73
CA GLU A 6 -10.74 -18.88 21.78
C GLU A 6 -9.59 -19.83 21.41
N ARG A 7 -9.47 -20.17 20.12
CA ARG A 7 -8.22 -20.71 19.61
C ARG A 7 -7.14 -19.64 19.79
N GLU A 8 -6.41 -19.77 20.90
CA GLU A 8 -5.08 -19.24 21.18
C GLU A 8 -4.54 -18.24 20.15
N ASN A 9 -4.91 -16.97 20.26
CA ASN A 9 -4.28 -15.89 19.52
C ASN A 9 -2.91 -15.54 20.15
N LYS A 10 -2.06 -16.55 20.32
CA LYS A 10 -0.71 -16.39 20.85
C LYS A 10 0.09 -15.60 19.81
N PRO A 11 0.70 -14.46 20.17
CA PRO A 11 1.41 -13.65 19.21
C PRO A 11 2.51 -14.48 18.54
N ILE A 12 2.61 -14.39 17.22
CA ILE A 12 3.71 -14.97 16.45
C ILE A 12 4.66 -13.83 16.12
N VAL A 13 5.91 -13.94 16.55
CA VAL A 13 6.96 -13.00 16.17
C VAL A 13 7.88 -13.67 15.18
N VAL A 14 8.15 -13.01 14.06
CA VAL A 14 9.05 -13.50 13.03
C VAL A 14 10.15 -12.48 12.79
N ILE A 15 11.40 -12.94 12.85
CA ILE A 15 12.59 -12.11 12.67
C ILE A 15 13.42 -12.70 11.53
N GLY A 16 13.72 -11.88 10.54
CA GLY A 16 14.65 -12.19 9.47
C GLY A 16 16.05 -11.76 9.85
N THR A 17 17.06 -12.52 9.43
CA THR A 17 18.46 -12.17 9.67
C THR A 17 19.26 -12.24 8.38
N THR A 18 20.40 -11.55 8.36
CA THR A 18 21.27 -11.46 7.17
C THR A 18 21.96 -12.78 6.83
N LYS A 19 22.16 -13.69 7.80
CA LYS A 19 22.89 -14.95 7.57
C LYS A 19 22.37 -16.15 8.35
N ALA A 20 21.55 -15.95 9.38
CA ALA A 20 21.15 -17.02 10.29
C ALA A 20 19.76 -17.59 9.96
N GLY A 21 19.10 -17.12 8.90
CA GLY A 21 17.75 -17.52 8.52
C GLY A 21 16.69 -16.73 9.29
N LEU A 22 15.61 -17.42 9.62
CA LEU A 22 14.41 -16.86 10.25
C LEU A 22 14.30 -17.35 11.69
N PHE A 23 13.96 -16.46 12.62
CA PHE A 23 13.58 -16.84 13.98
C PHE A 23 12.08 -16.64 14.14
N ARG A 24 11.39 -17.67 14.62
CA ARG A 24 9.95 -17.68 14.87
C ARG A 24 9.70 -17.93 16.35
N TRP A 25 9.00 -17.04 17.00
CA TRP A 25 8.49 -17.23 18.36
C TRP A 25 7.01 -17.56 18.31
N GLN A 26 6.61 -18.65 18.94
CA GLN A 26 5.21 -19.00 19.15
C GLN A 26 5.07 -19.76 20.48
N GLY A 27 4.09 -19.37 21.29
CA GLY A 27 3.77 -20.07 22.54
C GLY A 27 4.94 -20.18 23.51
N GLY A 28 5.75 -19.12 23.63
CA GLY A 28 6.88 -19.09 24.56
C GLY A 28 8.19 -19.70 24.04
N LYS A 29 8.20 -20.29 22.83
CA LYS A 29 9.38 -20.98 22.28
C LYS A 29 9.91 -20.30 21.02
N TRP A 30 11.21 -20.03 21.00
CA TRP A 30 11.95 -19.65 19.79
C TRP A 30 12.33 -20.88 18.98
N THR A 31 12.08 -20.81 17.68
CA THR A 31 12.52 -21.79 16.68
C THR A 31 13.28 -21.08 15.59
N ARG A 32 14.47 -21.60 15.25
CA ARG A 32 15.25 -21.12 14.12
C ARG A 32 14.91 -21.96 12.88
N LEU A 33 14.59 -21.29 11.79
CA LEU A 33 14.24 -21.88 10.51
C LEU A 33 15.31 -21.49 9.49
N THR A 34 15.94 -22.50 8.89
CA THR A 34 17.05 -22.35 7.94
C THR A 34 16.75 -23.07 6.63
N THR A 35 17.72 -23.11 5.73
CA THR A 35 17.71 -23.95 4.52
C THR A 35 17.45 -25.42 4.81
N GLU A 36 17.84 -25.94 5.98
CA GLU A 36 17.53 -27.31 6.41
C GLU A 36 16.03 -27.52 6.67
N ASN A 37 15.30 -26.44 6.95
CA ASN A 37 13.85 -26.45 7.16
C ASN A 37 13.07 -26.04 5.89
N GLY A 38 13.75 -25.91 4.75
CA GLY A 38 13.14 -25.54 3.47
C GLY A 38 13.11 -24.05 3.16
N LEU A 39 13.74 -23.18 3.96
CA LEU A 39 13.94 -21.78 3.59
C LEU A 39 14.87 -21.70 2.35
N LEU A 40 14.59 -20.84 1.37
CA LEU A 40 15.40 -20.79 0.14
C LEU A 40 16.82 -20.24 0.33
N SER A 41 17.01 -19.39 1.34
CA SER A 41 18.34 -18.91 1.77
C SER A 41 18.27 -18.40 3.20
N ASN A 42 19.37 -18.57 3.95
CA ASN A 42 19.51 -18.02 5.30
C ASN A 42 19.75 -16.50 5.32
N SER A 43 19.91 -15.87 4.14
CA SER A 43 19.96 -14.43 3.96
C SER A 43 18.56 -13.90 3.67
N VAL A 44 17.89 -13.42 4.73
CA VAL A 44 16.56 -12.81 4.66
C VAL A 44 16.69 -11.32 4.38
N LYS A 45 16.04 -10.85 3.32
CA LYS A 45 16.08 -9.44 2.87
C LYS A 45 14.82 -8.65 3.25
N GLY A 46 13.74 -9.34 3.58
CA GLY A 46 12.50 -8.70 4.03
C GLY A 46 11.45 -9.74 4.39
N ILE A 47 10.47 -9.31 5.18
CA ILE A 47 9.33 -10.11 5.59
C ILE A 47 8.06 -9.31 5.36
N ALA A 48 7.05 -9.97 4.82
CA ALA A 48 5.72 -9.44 4.60
C ALA A 48 4.70 -10.45 5.14
N VAL A 49 3.74 -9.99 5.92
CA VAL A 49 2.69 -10.86 6.48
C VAL A 49 1.37 -10.48 5.84
N TRP A 50 0.59 -11.48 5.42
CA TRP A 50 -0.79 -11.28 4.99
C TRP A 50 -1.63 -12.47 5.43
N LYS A 51 -2.70 -12.18 6.18
CA LYS A 51 -3.47 -13.19 6.92
C LYS A 51 -2.50 -14.06 7.75
N GLU A 52 -2.56 -15.38 7.62
CA GLU A 52 -1.70 -16.32 8.35
C GLU A 52 -0.42 -16.73 7.60
N LYS A 53 -0.10 -16.07 6.48
CA LYS A 53 1.09 -16.37 5.66
C LYS A 53 2.16 -15.32 5.89
N CYS A 54 3.40 -15.79 6.11
CA CYS A 54 4.58 -14.96 6.20
C CYS A 54 5.45 -15.17 4.95
N TYR A 55 5.49 -14.17 4.08
CA TYR A 55 6.32 -14.14 2.88
C TYR A 55 7.72 -13.65 3.25
N VAL A 56 8.72 -14.44 2.91
CA VAL A 56 10.12 -14.21 3.27
C VAL A 56 10.90 -13.99 1.99
N ALA A 57 11.33 -12.75 1.76
CA ALA A 57 12.24 -12.41 0.67
C ALA A 57 13.65 -12.89 1.00
N THR A 58 14.27 -13.59 0.06
CA THR A 58 15.62 -14.14 0.21
C THR A 58 16.45 -13.92 -1.06
N GLU A 59 17.75 -14.16 -0.97
CA GLU A 59 18.65 -14.07 -2.14
C GLU A 59 18.36 -15.11 -3.24
N ASN A 60 17.58 -16.16 -2.93
CA ASN A 60 17.25 -17.26 -3.85
C ASN A 60 15.76 -17.32 -4.21
N GLY A 61 14.98 -16.30 -3.84
CA GLY A 61 13.56 -16.21 -4.15
C GLY A 61 12.72 -15.91 -2.92
N ILE A 62 11.44 -16.29 -2.95
CA ILE A 62 10.47 -16.07 -1.88
C ILE A 62 10.07 -17.39 -1.25
N SER A 63 10.26 -17.51 0.07
CA SER A 63 9.69 -18.60 0.85
C SER A 63 8.43 -18.14 1.56
N VAL A 64 7.41 -18.98 1.62
CA VAL A 64 6.18 -18.70 2.38
C VAL A 64 6.13 -19.61 3.60
N LEU A 65 6.30 -19.02 4.78
CA LEU A 65 6.07 -19.68 6.06
C LEU A 65 4.56 -19.71 6.33
N LYS A 66 4.00 -20.90 6.45
CA LYS A 66 2.60 -21.13 6.86
C LYS A 66 2.46 -21.12 8.38
N ASN A 67 1.22 -20.97 8.84
CA ASN A 67 0.90 -20.95 10.27
C ASN A 67 1.34 -22.23 11.00
N ASP A 68 1.24 -23.38 10.34
CA ASP A 68 1.66 -24.70 10.82
C ASP A 68 3.19 -24.87 10.93
N GLY A 69 3.98 -23.86 10.53
CA GLY A 69 5.44 -23.89 10.57
C GLY A 69 6.09 -24.43 9.30
N THR A 70 5.32 -24.92 8.33
CA THR A 70 5.86 -25.48 7.08
C THR A 70 6.26 -24.40 6.09
N MET A 71 7.28 -24.71 5.26
CA MET A 71 7.73 -23.84 4.17
C MET A 71 7.07 -24.22 2.84
N ASP A 72 6.56 -23.22 2.12
CA ASP A 72 6.04 -23.34 0.77
C ASP A 72 6.80 -22.43 -0.19
N ASN A 73 7.52 -23.04 -1.14
CA ASN A 73 8.35 -22.35 -2.12
C ASN A 73 7.75 -22.40 -3.54
N ARG A 74 6.48 -22.78 -3.70
CA ARG A 74 5.86 -22.96 -5.03
C ARG A 74 5.84 -21.69 -5.88
N LEU A 75 5.76 -20.51 -5.26
CA LEU A 75 5.78 -19.21 -5.96
C LEU A 75 6.96 -19.09 -6.94
N ASN A 76 8.14 -19.60 -6.60
CA ASN A 76 9.35 -19.49 -7.43
C ASN A 76 9.33 -20.33 -8.72
N ARG A 77 8.35 -21.23 -8.86
CA ARG A 77 8.08 -22.01 -10.07
C ARG A 77 6.84 -21.52 -10.81
N LEU A 78 5.88 -20.96 -10.07
CA LEU A 78 4.63 -20.43 -10.63
C LEU A 78 4.84 -19.04 -11.24
N LEU A 79 5.84 -18.30 -10.77
CA LEU A 79 6.14 -16.95 -11.19
C LEU A 79 7.46 -16.92 -11.96
N ASP A 80 7.45 -16.21 -13.09
CA ASP A 80 8.64 -15.92 -13.87
C ASP A 80 9.31 -14.65 -13.35
N PHE A 81 10.08 -14.78 -12.26
CA PHE A 81 10.83 -13.66 -11.72
C PHE A 81 11.97 -13.28 -12.67
N PRO A 82 12.09 -12.01 -13.12
CA PRO A 82 13.22 -11.57 -13.93
C PRO A 82 14.58 -11.87 -13.28
N SER A 83 14.61 -11.84 -11.94
CA SER A 83 15.72 -12.35 -11.13
C SER A 83 15.20 -12.87 -9.80
N ARG A 84 15.71 -14.03 -9.36
CA ARG A 84 15.37 -14.62 -8.05
C ARG A 84 16.03 -13.92 -6.86
N LYS A 85 16.94 -12.97 -7.10
CA LYS A 85 17.55 -12.16 -6.04
C LYS A 85 16.54 -11.11 -5.57
N ILE A 86 15.76 -11.45 -4.55
CA ILE A 86 14.78 -10.54 -3.96
C ILE A 86 15.50 -9.64 -2.96
N LYS A 87 15.26 -8.33 -3.07
CA LYS A 87 15.94 -7.27 -2.31
C LYS A 87 15.04 -6.66 -1.24
N GLY A 88 13.73 -6.66 -1.47
CA GLY A 88 12.75 -6.18 -0.49
C GLY A 88 11.35 -6.71 -0.81
N ILE A 89 10.49 -6.72 0.20
CA ILE A 89 9.10 -7.14 0.07
C ILE A 89 8.23 -6.37 1.07
N CYS A 90 6.99 -6.03 0.70
CA CYS A 90 6.01 -5.47 1.62
C CYS A 90 4.57 -5.76 1.17
N VAL A 91 3.62 -5.64 2.09
CA VAL A 91 2.19 -5.74 1.77
C VAL A 91 1.58 -4.35 1.70
N GLU A 92 0.82 -4.12 0.64
CA GLU A 92 -0.14 -3.04 0.55
C GLU A 92 -1.53 -3.62 0.81
N TYR A 93 -2.06 -3.35 2.01
CA TYR A 93 -3.37 -3.82 2.40
C TYR A 93 -4.47 -3.02 1.71
N ASN A 94 -5.51 -3.70 1.30
CA ASN A 94 -6.65 -3.10 0.61
C ASN A 94 -7.53 -2.22 1.51
N ASP A 95 -7.45 -2.41 2.81
CA ASP A 95 -8.19 -1.69 3.85
C ASP A 95 -7.28 -0.75 4.66
N LYS A 96 -6.03 -0.53 4.22
CA LYS A 96 -5.02 0.22 4.99
C LYS A 96 -5.45 1.64 5.35
N TYR A 97 -6.21 2.31 4.48
CA TYR A 97 -6.61 3.71 4.66
C TYR A 97 -8.13 3.85 4.54
N PRO A 98 -8.80 4.50 5.51
CA PRO A 98 -10.22 4.85 5.38
C PRO A 98 -10.47 5.67 4.11
N GLY A 99 -11.58 5.39 3.42
CA GLY A 99 -11.91 6.09 2.17
C GLY A 99 -11.19 5.56 0.92
N PHE A 100 -10.24 4.63 1.06
CA PHE A 100 -9.48 4.07 -0.07
C PHE A 100 -9.47 2.55 0.00
N HIS A 101 -10.28 1.93 -0.83
CA HIS A 101 -10.33 0.48 -0.94
C HIS A 101 -9.69 0.04 -2.24
N LEU A 102 -8.55 -0.64 -2.14
CA LEU A 102 -8.14 -1.51 -3.24
C LEU A 102 -9.14 -2.66 -3.31
N LYS A 103 -9.38 -3.17 -4.52
CA LYS A 103 -10.17 -4.39 -4.65
C LYS A 103 -9.51 -5.54 -3.88
N ASP A 104 -8.20 -5.70 -4.07
CA ASP A 104 -7.39 -6.77 -3.49
C ASP A 104 -6.10 -6.20 -2.88
N SER A 105 -5.61 -6.83 -1.81
CA SER A 105 -4.29 -6.49 -1.24
C SER A 105 -3.19 -6.86 -2.23
N ARG A 106 -2.01 -6.22 -2.12
CA ARG A 106 -0.88 -6.50 -3.02
C ARG A 106 0.39 -6.84 -2.24
N LEU A 107 1.12 -7.84 -2.72
CA LEU A 107 2.48 -8.14 -2.28
C LEU A 107 3.47 -7.48 -3.23
N TRP A 108 4.05 -6.36 -2.81
CA TRP A 108 5.11 -5.70 -3.56
C TRP A 108 6.44 -6.42 -3.36
N ILE A 109 7.13 -6.67 -4.46
CA ILE A 109 8.41 -7.37 -4.51
C ILE A 109 9.39 -6.50 -5.29
N TYR A 110 10.48 -6.14 -4.64
CA TYR A 110 11.61 -5.50 -5.28
C TYR A 110 12.74 -6.52 -5.44
N GLY A 111 13.12 -6.82 -6.68
CA GLY A 111 14.25 -7.68 -7.00
C GLY A 111 15.37 -6.89 -7.68
N LEU A 112 16.44 -7.58 -8.08
CA LEU A 112 17.56 -6.94 -8.77
C LEU A 112 17.09 -6.31 -10.10
N GLN A 113 16.96 -4.97 -10.11
CA GLN A 113 16.56 -4.14 -11.27
C GLN A 113 15.13 -4.36 -11.78
N TRP A 114 14.26 -4.97 -10.98
CA TRP A 114 12.84 -5.11 -11.31
C TRP A 114 11.98 -4.87 -10.09
N LEU A 115 10.77 -4.37 -10.35
CA LEU A 115 9.75 -4.18 -9.34
C LEU A 115 8.50 -4.89 -9.83
N GLY A 116 7.76 -5.53 -8.95
CA GLY A 116 6.47 -6.09 -9.29
C GLY A 116 5.57 -6.23 -8.09
N TYR A 117 4.31 -6.57 -8.35
CA TYR A 117 3.42 -7.01 -7.30
C TYR A 117 2.56 -8.18 -7.73
N LEU A 118 2.13 -8.95 -6.73
CA LEU A 118 1.13 -10.01 -6.84
C LEU A 118 -0.15 -9.54 -6.16
N TYR A 119 -1.30 -9.90 -6.71
CA TYR A 119 -2.56 -9.78 -5.99
C TYR A 119 -2.63 -10.84 -4.89
N LEU A 120 -3.00 -10.41 -3.70
CA LEU A 120 -3.25 -11.25 -2.54
C LEU A 120 -4.76 -11.37 -2.39
N ASP A 121 -5.30 -12.40 -3.01
CA ASP A 121 -6.73 -12.73 -3.01
C ASP A 121 -6.96 -14.20 -2.59
N GLU A 122 -8.22 -14.59 -2.44
CA GLU A 122 -8.57 -15.98 -2.09
C GLU A 122 -8.50 -16.95 -3.27
N SER A 123 -8.59 -16.44 -4.50
CA SER A 123 -8.49 -17.23 -5.73
C SER A 123 -7.06 -17.76 -6.00
N ASN A 124 -6.02 -17.16 -5.40
CA ASN A 124 -4.61 -17.46 -5.65
C ASN A 124 -4.26 -17.47 -7.15
N ASN A 125 -4.72 -16.45 -7.90
CA ASN A 125 -4.49 -16.41 -9.35
C ASN A 125 -2.99 -16.30 -9.74
N ASN A 126 -2.08 -16.06 -8.78
CA ASN A 126 -0.62 -16.01 -8.96
C ASN A 126 -0.21 -15.12 -10.16
N GLU A 127 -1.00 -14.10 -10.49
CA GLU A 127 -0.67 -13.16 -11.54
C GLU A 127 0.26 -12.08 -10.98
N MET A 128 1.34 -11.83 -11.72
CA MET A 128 2.33 -10.81 -11.36
C MET A 128 2.33 -9.67 -12.36
N VAL A 129 2.23 -8.46 -11.84
CA VAL A 129 2.46 -7.24 -12.63
C VAL A 129 3.92 -6.83 -12.45
N LEU A 130 4.64 -6.72 -13.56
CA LEU A 130 6.08 -6.40 -13.58
C LEU A 130 6.34 -5.00 -14.13
N PHE A 131 7.37 -4.37 -13.57
CA PHE A 131 7.90 -3.07 -13.95
C PHE A 131 9.43 -3.14 -14.02
N GLN A 132 10.01 -2.41 -14.98
CA GLN A 132 11.43 -2.13 -15.07
C GLN A 132 11.65 -0.62 -14.95
N PRO A 133 11.52 -0.06 -13.73
CA PRO A 133 11.52 1.39 -13.52
C PRO A 133 12.88 2.06 -13.77
N GLY A 134 13.94 1.30 -14.04
CA GLY A 134 15.30 1.85 -14.18
C GLY A 134 15.90 2.32 -12.86
N ILE A 135 15.49 1.73 -11.72
CA ILE A 135 16.05 2.05 -10.40
C ILE A 135 17.53 1.68 -10.39
N SER A 136 18.39 2.65 -10.07
CA SER A 136 19.83 2.50 -10.00
C SER A 136 20.36 3.16 -8.73
N PHE A 137 20.46 2.38 -7.66
CA PHE A 137 21.06 2.84 -6.41
C PHE A 137 22.56 3.16 -6.60
N SER A 138 23.04 4.22 -5.96
CA SER A 138 24.44 4.62 -5.95
C SER A 138 25.33 3.57 -5.31
N LYS A 139 24.80 2.84 -4.32
CA LYS A 139 25.42 1.68 -3.67
C LYS A 139 24.38 0.62 -3.38
N GLU A 140 24.75 -0.64 -3.58
CA GLU A 140 23.93 -1.77 -3.18
C GLU A 140 23.81 -1.81 -1.65
N GLY A 141 22.58 -1.94 -1.16
CA GLY A 141 22.27 -2.06 0.26
C GLY A 141 22.07 -3.52 0.67
N GLU A 142 22.24 -3.80 1.96
CA GLU A 142 21.85 -5.10 2.54
C GLU A 142 20.34 -5.20 2.79
N ALA A 143 19.69 -4.06 2.98
CA ALA A 143 18.26 -3.95 3.24
C ALA A 143 17.65 -2.86 2.37
N TYR A 144 16.44 -3.13 1.88
CA TYR A 144 15.63 -2.19 1.11
C TYR A 144 14.28 -2.04 1.78
N ASN A 145 13.86 -0.80 1.93
CA ASN A 145 12.58 -0.43 2.52
C ASN A 145 11.60 -0.14 1.38
N LEU A 146 10.44 -0.80 1.43
CA LEU A 146 9.34 -0.59 0.50
C LEU A 146 8.13 -0.07 1.28
N LEU A 147 7.57 1.05 0.84
CA LEU A 147 6.43 1.69 1.51
C LEU A 147 5.39 2.13 0.49
N PRO A 148 4.29 1.37 0.33
CA PRO A 148 3.21 1.72 -0.57
C PRO A 148 2.49 3.00 -0.12
N ASP A 149 2.21 3.86 -1.08
CA ASP A 149 1.54 5.14 -0.90
C ASP A 149 0.09 5.11 -1.40
N TYR A 150 -0.80 5.80 -0.69
CA TYR A 150 -2.24 5.84 -0.98
C TYR A 150 -2.56 6.47 -2.34
N ARG A 151 -1.66 7.30 -2.90
CA ARG A 151 -1.83 7.94 -4.22
C ARG A 151 -1.56 7.00 -5.38
N GLY A 152 -1.15 5.77 -5.10
CA GLY A 152 -0.75 4.81 -6.11
C GLY A 152 0.70 4.95 -6.53
N GLY A 153 1.57 5.12 -5.54
CA GLY A 153 3.01 5.02 -5.71
C GLY A 153 3.64 4.11 -4.67
N LEU A 154 4.95 3.95 -4.78
CA LEU A 154 5.76 3.15 -3.89
C LEU A 154 7.04 3.91 -3.57
N TYR A 155 7.30 4.17 -2.30
CA TYR A 155 8.61 4.61 -1.84
C TYR A 155 9.53 3.39 -1.74
N ILE A 156 10.72 3.51 -2.31
CA ILE A 156 11.74 2.47 -2.36
C ILE A 156 13.05 3.10 -1.91
N GLY A 157 13.63 2.63 -0.81
CA GLY A 157 14.85 3.23 -0.29
C GLY A 157 15.83 2.21 0.26
N ASN A 158 17.10 2.61 0.32
CA ASN A 158 18.13 1.90 1.06
C ASN A 158 18.94 2.89 1.91
N LEU A 159 20.09 2.46 2.42
CA LEU A 159 20.98 3.29 3.24
C LEU A 159 21.65 4.46 2.49
N TYR A 160 21.37 4.65 1.20
CA TYR A 160 22.07 5.59 0.34
C TYR A 160 21.14 6.44 -0.52
N ASP A 161 20.07 5.87 -1.06
CA ASP A 161 19.13 6.58 -1.93
C ASP A 161 17.67 6.25 -1.60
N VAL A 162 16.77 7.17 -1.95
CA VAL A 162 15.32 7.00 -1.85
C VAL A 162 14.68 7.38 -3.18
N TYR A 163 13.79 6.54 -3.67
CA TYR A 163 12.99 6.76 -4.87
C TYR A 163 11.50 6.74 -4.55
N TYR A 164 10.74 7.48 -5.33
CA TYR A 164 9.29 7.34 -5.42
C TYR A 164 8.92 6.86 -6.83
N PHE A 165 8.29 5.69 -6.91
CA PHE A 165 7.80 5.12 -8.15
C PHE A 165 6.27 5.27 -8.22
N ASN A 166 5.77 6.01 -9.20
CA ASN A 166 4.33 6.06 -9.49
C ASN A 166 4.00 4.97 -10.51
N TYR A 167 3.27 3.94 -10.08
CA TYR A 167 2.99 2.78 -10.94
C TYR A 167 1.88 3.04 -11.97
N LYS A 168 1.05 4.09 -11.78
CA LYS A 168 0.02 4.49 -12.75
C LYS A 168 0.65 5.17 -13.96
N THR A 169 1.55 6.13 -13.71
CA THR A 169 2.26 6.88 -14.75
C THR A 169 3.54 6.19 -15.20
N ARG A 170 4.01 5.16 -14.47
CA ARG A 170 5.29 4.47 -14.66
C ARG A 170 6.50 5.40 -14.56
N THR A 171 6.39 6.46 -13.76
CA THR A 171 7.47 7.43 -13.56
C THR A 171 8.24 7.12 -12.29
N LEU A 172 9.56 7.26 -12.36
CA LEU A 172 10.46 7.14 -11.22
C LEU A 172 11.03 8.52 -10.89
N GLU A 173 10.89 8.94 -9.64
CA GLU A 173 11.49 10.16 -9.12
C GLU A 173 12.53 9.80 -8.07
N SER A 174 13.70 10.43 -8.13
CA SER A 174 14.70 10.32 -7.07
C SER A 174 14.47 11.41 -6.02
N LEU A 175 14.39 11.01 -4.75
CA LEU A 175 14.21 11.92 -3.63
C LEU A 175 15.58 12.19 -3.01
N HIS A 176 16.06 13.42 -3.14
CA HIS A 176 17.36 13.85 -2.65
C HIS A 176 17.26 15.02 -1.66
N MET A 177 18.40 15.39 -1.07
CA MET A 177 18.47 16.57 -0.19
C MET A 177 18.03 17.86 -0.89
N ILE A 178 18.29 17.98 -2.20
CA ILE A 178 17.84 19.11 -3.04
C ILE A 178 16.30 19.21 -3.06
N ASN A 179 15.61 18.09 -2.87
CA ASN A 179 14.14 18.01 -2.84
C ASN A 179 13.59 18.13 -1.40
N GLY A 180 14.45 18.49 -0.42
CA GLY A 180 14.04 18.77 0.97
C GLY A 180 14.29 17.64 1.97
N LEU A 181 14.90 16.51 1.58
CA LEU A 181 15.32 15.49 2.55
C LEU A 181 16.55 15.95 3.35
N ILE A 182 16.63 15.59 4.63
CA ILE A 182 17.81 15.92 5.45
C ILE A 182 19.02 14.99 5.19
N SER A 183 18.77 13.86 4.51
CA SER A 183 19.76 12.85 4.14
C SER A 183 19.27 12.09 2.90
N GLU A 184 20.21 11.59 2.11
CA GLU A 184 19.94 10.76 0.94
C GLU A 184 19.49 9.32 1.33
N ALA A 185 19.77 8.91 2.57
CA ALA A 185 19.50 7.58 3.09
C ALA A 185 18.12 7.45 3.75
N ALA A 186 17.43 6.33 3.53
CA ALA A 186 16.26 5.90 4.31
C ALA A 186 16.54 4.60 5.07
N TYR A 187 16.67 4.70 6.39
CA TYR A 187 16.85 3.54 7.27
C TYR A 187 15.51 2.82 7.51
N SER A 188 14.43 3.58 7.61
CA SER A 188 13.05 3.09 7.72
C SER A 188 12.08 4.21 7.32
N MET A 189 10.89 3.82 6.86
CA MET A 189 9.85 4.76 6.44
C MET A 189 8.49 4.36 7.01
N PHE A 190 7.64 5.36 7.30
CA PHE A 190 6.31 5.18 7.87
C PHE A 190 5.34 6.23 7.32
N ILE A 191 4.05 5.89 7.22
CA ILE A 191 2.98 6.84 6.83
C ILE A 191 2.09 7.06 8.04
N ASP A 192 1.93 8.31 8.46
CA ASP A 192 1.02 8.67 9.55
C ASP A 192 -0.45 8.71 9.12
N PHE A 193 -1.35 8.94 10.08
CA PHE A 193 -2.79 9.00 9.80
C PHE A 193 -3.19 10.15 8.86
N GLU A 194 -2.43 11.26 8.88
CA GLU A 194 -2.58 12.39 7.96
C GLU A 194 -1.92 12.13 6.59
N LYS A 195 -1.43 10.91 6.37
CA LYS A 195 -0.78 10.45 5.15
C LYS A 195 0.55 11.16 4.85
N ASN A 196 1.17 11.76 5.85
CA ASN A 196 2.53 12.25 5.72
C ASN A 196 3.52 11.07 5.80
N VAL A 197 4.58 11.15 5.00
CA VAL A 197 5.63 10.13 4.98
C VAL A 197 6.77 10.58 5.87
N TRP A 198 7.11 9.76 6.85
CA TRP A 198 8.22 9.96 7.75
C TRP A 198 9.37 9.05 7.35
N ILE A 199 10.55 9.63 7.15
CA ILE A 199 11.74 8.93 6.69
C ILE A 199 12.85 9.12 7.72
N SER A 200 13.26 8.02 8.34
CA SER A 200 14.37 8.01 9.30
C SER A 200 15.71 7.85 8.57
N CYS A 201 16.73 8.56 9.04
CA CYS A 201 18.05 8.58 8.42
C CYS A 201 19.15 8.82 9.45
N GLY A 202 20.42 8.69 9.03
CA GLY A 202 21.58 8.94 9.90
C GLY A 202 21.72 10.37 10.42
N ARG A 203 20.91 11.32 9.94
CA ARG A 203 20.89 12.73 10.35
C ARG A 203 19.59 13.16 11.03
N GLY A 204 18.72 12.22 11.41
CA GLY A 204 17.43 12.50 12.06
C GLY A 204 16.24 12.01 11.24
N LEU A 205 15.19 12.82 11.15
CA LEU A 205 13.90 12.45 10.58
C LEU A 205 13.42 13.50 9.57
N SER A 206 13.08 13.08 8.36
CA SER A 206 12.42 13.93 7.35
C SER A 206 10.93 13.63 7.30
N LYS A 207 10.11 14.66 7.13
CA LYS A 207 8.66 14.55 6.93
C LYS A 207 8.29 15.08 5.54
N ILE A 208 7.82 14.22 4.65
CA ILE A 208 7.19 14.62 3.40
C ILE A 208 5.70 14.81 3.69
N SER A 209 5.26 16.06 3.72
CA SER A 209 3.85 16.38 3.92
C SER A 209 3.16 16.58 2.58
N SER A 210 2.00 15.95 2.38
CA SER A 210 1.22 16.08 1.16
C SER A 210 0.37 17.35 1.17
N ARG A 211 0.93 18.55 1.45
CA ARG A 211 0.19 19.84 1.47
C ARG A 211 -0.37 20.25 0.09
N MET A 212 -0.98 19.31 -0.62
CA MET A 212 -1.61 19.42 -1.92
C MET A 212 -3.07 19.76 -1.65
N PHE A 213 -3.47 20.93 -2.11
CA PHE A 213 -4.87 21.29 -2.25
C PHE A 213 -5.34 20.80 -3.63
N SER A 214 -6.51 20.17 -3.68
CA SER A 214 -7.21 19.89 -4.93
C SER A 214 -8.44 20.80 -4.96
N ASN A 215 -8.48 21.69 -5.94
CA ASN A 215 -9.57 22.63 -6.11
C ASN A 215 -10.45 22.16 -7.28
N PHE A 216 -11.75 22.06 -7.04
CA PHE A 216 -12.74 21.68 -8.04
C PHE A 216 -13.73 22.83 -8.21
N GLN A 217 -14.20 23.00 -9.44
CA GLN A 217 -15.06 24.10 -9.90
C GLN A 217 -15.98 23.54 -10.98
N MET A 218 -16.91 24.35 -11.49
CA MET A 218 -17.77 24.00 -12.63
C MET A 218 -16.96 23.53 -13.83
N ILE A 219 -15.79 24.12 -14.09
CA ILE A 219 -14.91 23.71 -15.19
C ILE A 219 -14.45 22.24 -15.09
N HIS A 220 -14.51 21.67 -13.88
CA HIS A 220 -14.14 20.30 -13.59
C HIS A 220 -15.36 19.36 -13.52
N GLY A 221 -16.59 19.86 -13.70
CA GLY A 221 -17.83 19.07 -13.70
C GLY A 221 -18.67 19.17 -12.42
N LEU A 222 -18.39 20.13 -11.54
CA LEU A 222 -19.35 20.49 -10.48
C LEU A 222 -20.56 21.19 -11.09
N LEU A 223 -21.74 20.96 -10.53
CA LEU A 223 -22.97 21.65 -10.97
C LEU A 223 -22.84 23.16 -10.77
N GLU A 224 -22.26 23.58 -9.65
CA GLU A 224 -21.92 24.96 -9.34
C GLU A 224 -20.63 25.04 -8.50
N ASP A 225 -19.96 26.19 -8.53
CA ASP A 225 -18.78 26.45 -7.68
C ASP A 225 -19.15 26.53 -6.18
N GLU A 226 -20.38 26.95 -5.86
CA GLU A 226 -20.86 26.98 -4.48
C GLU A 226 -21.28 25.56 -4.04
N VAL A 227 -20.50 24.97 -3.14
CA VAL A 227 -20.83 23.72 -2.46
C VAL A 227 -21.34 24.05 -1.05
N THR A 228 -22.56 23.65 -0.77
CA THR A 228 -23.33 24.04 0.43
C THR A 228 -23.51 22.90 1.43
N ALA A 229 -23.40 21.65 0.97
CA ALA A 229 -23.40 20.44 1.78
C ALA A 229 -22.47 19.39 1.17
N VAL A 230 -21.89 18.52 1.99
CA VAL A 230 -21.04 17.40 1.55
C VAL A 230 -21.38 16.17 2.38
N LEU A 231 -21.55 15.03 1.71
CA LEU A 231 -21.75 13.73 2.34
C LEU A 231 -20.92 12.68 1.63
N GLU A 232 -20.12 11.93 2.39
CA GLU A 232 -19.51 10.69 1.90
C GLU A 232 -20.55 9.56 1.96
N ILE A 233 -20.90 9.00 0.81
CA ILE A 233 -21.90 7.92 0.71
C ILE A 233 -21.27 6.53 0.68
N ASP A 234 -20.02 6.47 0.25
CA ASP A 234 -19.14 5.30 0.25
C ASP A 234 -17.70 5.84 0.34
N PRO A 235 -16.74 5.04 0.84
CA PRO A 235 -15.32 5.37 0.83
C PRO A 235 -14.84 5.99 -0.50
N GLY A 236 -14.51 7.28 -0.47
CA GLY A 236 -14.02 8.04 -1.62
C GLY A 236 -15.08 8.46 -2.65
N LYS A 237 -16.37 8.23 -2.38
CA LYS A 237 -17.51 8.70 -3.17
C LYS A 237 -18.32 9.74 -2.39
N PHE A 238 -18.60 10.87 -3.04
CA PHE A 238 -19.23 12.00 -2.38
C PHE A 238 -20.49 12.43 -3.10
N VAL A 239 -21.42 12.98 -2.32
CA VAL A 239 -22.54 13.78 -2.80
C VAL A 239 -22.31 15.20 -2.34
N LEU A 240 -22.37 16.14 -3.28
CA LEU A 240 -22.14 17.55 -3.08
C LEU A 240 -23.47 18.27 -3.31
N GLY A 241 -23.90 19.05 -2.32
CA GLY A 241 -25.08 19.89 -2.41
C GLY A 241 -24.74 21.25 -3.01
N HIS A 242 -25.51 21.68 -4.00
CA HIS A 242 -25.36 22.99 -4.65
C HIS A 242 -26.65 23.79 -4.53
N ASN A 243 -26.68 24.98 -5.12
CA ASN A 243 -27.97 25.51 -5.54
C ASN A 243 -28.45 24.68 -6.73
N ARG A 244 -29.77 24.47 -6.80
CA ARG A 244 -30.47 23.85 -7.91
C ARG A 244 -30.11 22.37 -8.16
N GLY A 245 -29.43 21.68 -7.26
CA GLY A 245 -29.18 20.25 -7.42
C GLY A 245 -28.01 19.67 -6.63
N LEU A 246 -27.58 18.49 -7.07
CA LEU A 246 -26.48 17.72 -6.49
C LEU A 246 -25.39 17.45 -7.54
N THR A 247 -24.16 17.22 -7.08
CA THR A 247 -23.11 16.57 -7.87
C THR A 247 -22.65 15.31 -7.16
N PHE A 248 -22.58 14.20 -7.89
CA PHE A 248 -22.04 12.93 -7.41
C PHE A 248 -20.60 12.77 -7.89
N TRP A 249 -19.71 12.40 -6.98
CA TRP A 249 -18.36 11.97 -7.28
C TRP A 249 -18.26 10.45 -7.10
N ASP A 250 -17.93 9.72 -8.16
CA ASP A 250 -17.84 8.26 -8.14
C ASP A 250 -16.42 7.71 -7.85
N GLY A 251 -15.45 8.59 -7.59
CA GLY A 251 -14.03 8.26 -7.48
C GLY A 251 -13.21 8.60 -8.72
N ASN A 252 -13.85 8.94 -9.85
CA ASN A 252 -13.19 9.24 -11.11
C ASN A 252 -13.79 10.44 -11.85
N LYS A 253 -15.11 10.63 -11.82
CA LYS A 253 -15.82 11.70 -12.51
C LYS A 253 -16.92 12.31 -11.66
N PHE A 254 -17.27 13.54 -12.00
CA PHE A 254 -18.45 14.22 -11.47
C PHE A 254 -19.67 13.93 -12.36
N LEU A 255 -20.82 13.72 -11.72
CA LEU A 255 -22.12 13.59 -12.36
C LEU A 255 -23.07 14.63 -11.77
N GLU A 256 -23.53 15.54 -12.60
CA GLU A 256 -24.49 16.58 -12.23
C GLU A 256 -25.92 16.01 -12.15
N MET A 257 -26.66 16.43 -11.14
CA MET A 257 -28.06 16.07 -10.95
C MET A 257 -28.87 17.31 -10.55
N PRO A 258 -29.28 18.14 -11.53
CA PRO A 258 -30.11 19.30 -11.30
C PRO A 258 -31.51 18.90 -10.79
N PHE A 259 -32.12 19.79 -10.00
CA PHE A 259 -33.49 19.66 -9.55
C PHE A 259 -34.44 20.34 -10.53
N PHE A 260 -35.49 19.61 -10.89
CA PHE A 260 -36.57 20.09 -11.73
C PHE A 260 -37.89 20.02 -10.98
N GLY A 261 -38.79 20.96 -11.27
CA GLY A 261 -40.17 20.91 -10.83
C GLY A 261 -40.93 19.77 -11.50
N GLU A 262 -42.14 19.48 -11.02
CA GLU A 262 -43.02 18.48 -11.63
C GLU A 262 -43.37 18.82 -13.09
N ASP A 263 -43.30 20.10 -13.46
CA ASP A 263 -43.48 20.64 -14.81
C ASP A 263 -42.22 20.55 -15.69
N GLY A 264 -41.11 20.04 -15.14
CA GLY A 264 -39.82 19.95 -15.82
C GLY A 264 -39.06 21.27 -15.88
N ALA A 265 -39.53 22.33 -15.23
CA ALA A 265 -38.81 23.60 -15.15
C ALA A 265 -37.65 23.49 -14.15
N GLU A 266 -36.52 24.16 -14.42
CA GLU A 266 -35.48 24.33 -13.41
C GLU A 266 -36.05 25.04 -12.18
N LEU A 267 -35.60 24.65 -10.99
CA LEU A 267 -36.00 25.28 -9.73
C LEU A 267 -34.92 26.27 -9.25
N PRO A 268 -34.89 27.51 -9.76
CA PRO A 268 -33.93 28.51 -9.29
C PRO A 268 -34.14 28.75 -7.79
N PHE A 269 -33.05 28.99 -7.06
CA PHE A 269 -33.02 29.22 -5.61
C PHE A 269 -33.29 28.00 -4.69
N THR A 270 -33.30 26.78 -5.23
CA THR A 270 -33.38 25.57 -4.40
C THR A 270 -32.00 25.22 -3.85
N ARG A 271 -31.66 25.75 -2.67
CA ARG A 271 -30.36 25.48 -2.03
C ARG A 271 -30.43 24.19 -1.23
N VAL A 272 -29.49 23.27 -1.49
CA VAL A 272 -29.29 22.11 -0.62
C VAL A 272 -28.67 22.58 0.69
N LEU A 273 -29.30 22.26 1.82
CA LEU A 273 -28.83 22.74 3.14
C LEU A 273 -28.08 21.68 3.94
N ASP A 274 -28.43 20.41 3.76
CA ASP A 274 -27.80 19.30 4.45
C ASP A 274 -27.98 18.02 3.64
N LEU A 275 -27.09 17.05 3.87
CA LEU A 275 -27.12 15.72 3.29
C LEU A 275 -26.85 14.71 4.40
N LYS A 276 -27.66 13.64 4.47
CA LYS A 276 -27.49 12.54 5.43
C LYS A 276 -27.70 11.20 4.74
N ALA A 277 -26.87 10.23 5.12
CA ALA A 277 -27.09 8.83 4.78
C ALA A 277 -27.88 8.17 5.90
N ASP A 278 -28.83 7.31 5.54
CA ASP A 278 -29.49 6.42 6.49
C ASP A 278 -28.54 5.26 6.85
N SER A 279 -28.55 4.82 8.10
CA SER A 279 -27.76 3.67 8.56
C SER A 279 -28.49 2.39 8.19
N LYS A 280 -28.05 1.71 7.14
CA LYS A 280 -28.38 0.30 6.89
C LYS A 280 -27.22 -0.59 7.28
#